data_AF-A0A9N9Y739-F1
#
_entry.id   AF-A0A9N9Y739-F1
#
_cell.length_a   1.000
_cell.length_b   1.000
_cell.length_c   1.000
_cell.angle_alpha   90.00
_cell.angle_beta   90.00
_cell.angle_gamma   90.00
#
_symmetry.space_group_name_H-M   'P 1'
#
loop_
_entity.id
_entity.type
_entity.pdbx_description
1 polymer ?
#
loop_
_entity_poly.entity_id
_entity_poly.type
_entity_poly.pdbx_seq_one_letter_code
_entity_poly.pdbx_strand_id
1 'polypeptide(L)'
;MTVSPKVAALRRQMIGHGSWMLMSCLLGGVGLWMYIIGGFEIIPGFVLEFGLWGDEAGWLRCHTGPAANAFMVIVSALGLPYIDMPDSTAEWIGWIILMDGWSNVGFYFFGNMSPNRGLAFGKSRLGPSNIFSILALGPAYFFGVLAIGALGYVNSKSGNTFKIRNPADDSLVASDIHVAGPKDVDDAVAAATAAFNGPWRTLTGAQRGELLHKFADLLDDHLGQVAGLETQSMGIPISISKLFASVAVSYFHYYAGYADKLEGDAFPADDGVYKIVQNEPLGVVASIASWNTIPLYFGWKIAPALATGNTVIFKASEKSPLGALALGRLFVKAGFPPGIVNLVTGGGETGHLLASHQKIRKISFTGLVTVGRKVQEAATKSNLKRVTLELGGKSPAIVFDDADLDQAVSAISQGFLLNSGQVCAAASRVYVHKSVVSEFVATLKANFEGAMASQIESGTVAVNSAFLPSPSTAFGGFKQSGNGGRESGKYALRDYLQTKTIHIK
;
A
#
# COMPACT_ATOMS: atom_id res chain seq x y z
N MET A 1 -68.20 45.32 -9.30
CA MET A 1 -68.66 44.84 -7.98
C MET A 1 -67.49 44.18 -7.25
N THR A 2 -67.62 43.93 -5.95
CA THR A 2 -66.52 43.60 -5.02
C THR A 2 -65.89 42.22 -5.26
N VAL A 3 -64.56 42.15 -5.15
CA VAL A 3 -63.78 40.90 -5.15
C VAL A 3 -63.78 40.30 -3.74
N SER A 4 -64.03 38.99 -3.62
CA SER A 4 -63.94 38.28 -2.34
C SER A 4 -62.49 38.16 -1.85
N PRO A 5 -62.14 38.62 -0.62
CA PRO A 5 -60.75 38.62 -0.14
C PRO A 5 -60.05 37.25 -0.09
N LYS A 6 -60.80 36.14 -0.08
CA LYS A 6 -60.21 34.79 0.04
C LYS A 6 -59.48 34.27 -1.21
N VAL A 7 -59.64 34.90 -2.38
CA VAL A 7 -58.93 34.50 -3.62
C VAL A 7 -57.59 35.22 -3.80
N ALA A 8 -57.40 36.38 -3.16
CA ALA A 8 -56.15 37.14 -3.24
C ALA A 8 -55.00 36.52 -2.44
N ALA A 9 -55.31 35.72 -1.41
CA ALA A 9 -54.33 35.22 -0.44
C ALA A 9 -53.48 34.03 -0.94
N LEU A 10 -53.96 33.23 -1.91
CA LEU A 10 -53.22 32.06 -2.43
C LEU A 10 -52.34 32.38 -3.65
N ARG A 11 -52.33 33.63 -4.13
CA ARG A 11 -51.59 34.03 -5.36
C ARG A 11 -50.25 34.74 -5.09
N ARG A 12 -49.70 34.59 -3.87
CA ARG A 12 -48.40 35.13 -3.45
C ARG A 12 -47.55 34.16 -2.64
N GLN A 13 -47.41 32.91 -3.08
CA GLN A 13 -46.25 32.07 -2.73
C GLN A 13 -46.04 30.93 -3.76
N MET A 14 -44.78 30.58 -4.01
CA MET A 14 -44.32 29.34 -4.65
C MET A 14 -44.70 29.02 -6.12
N ILE A 15 -44.85 30.03 -6.99
CA ILE A 15 -44.58 29.85 -8.45
C ILE A 15 -43.57 30.91 -8.88
N GLY A 16 -42.27 30.61 -8.80
CA GLY A 16 -41.23 31.59 -9.14
C GLY A 16 -39.77 31.24 -8.86
N HIS A 17 -39.43 30.10 -8.23
CA HIS A 17 -38.02 29.69 -8.01
C HIS A 17 -37.69 28.26 -8.48
N GLY A 18 -38.57 27.27 -8.29
CA GLY A 18 -38.28 25.88 -8.66
C GLY A 18 -37.92 25.67 -10.14
N SER A 19 -38.73 26.21 -11.05
CA SER A 19 -38.50 26.11 -12.51
C SER A 19 -37.22 26.82 -12.96
N TRP A 20 -36.86 27.93 -12.30
CA TRP A 20 -35.62 28.65 -12.60
C TRP A 20 -34.40 27.89 -12.11
N MET A 21 -34.46 27.26 -10.93
CA MET A 21 -33.37 26.45 -10.39
C MET A 21 -33.10 25.20 -11.25
N LEU A 22 -34.16 24.54 -11.75
CA LEU A 22 -34.04 23.43 -12.71
C LEU A 22 -33.40 23.87 -14.04
N MET A 23 -33.81 25.01 -14.59
CA MET A 23 -33.19 25.58 -15.80
C MET A 23 -31.72 25.93 -15.56
N SER A 24 -31.39 26.56 -14.42
CA SER A 24 -30.01 26.91 -14.04
C SER A 24 -29.11 25.67 -13.84
N CYS A 25 -29.63 24.56 -13.31
CA CYS A 25 -28.85 23.33 -13.16
C CYS A 25 -28.56 22.67 -14.52
N LEU A 26 -29.53 22.66 -15.44
CA LEU A 26 -29.33 22.15 -16.81
C LEU A 26 -28.34 23.03 -17.59
N LEU A 27 -28.52 24.36 -17.55
CA LEU A 27 -27.62 25.31 -18.20
C LEU A 27 -26.22 25.34 -17.57
N GLY A 28 -26.10 25.12 -16.25
CA GLY A 28 -24.81 24.98 -15.57
C GLY A 28 -24.06 23.71 -15.98
N GLY A 29 -24.77 22.60 -16.17
CA GLY A 29 -24.20 21.36 -16.70
C GLY A 29 -23.69 21.51 -18.14
N VAL A 30 -24.49 22.16 -19.00
CA VAL A 30 -24.09 22.43 -20.40
C VAL A 30 -22.96 23.47 -20.47
N GLY A 31 -22.97 24.50 -19.63
CA GLY A 31 -21.94 25.53 -19.58
C GLY A 31 -20.53 25.00 -19.25
N LEU A 32 -20.44 23.96 -18.41
CA LEU A 32 -19.16 23.29 -18.13
C LEU A 32 -18.61 22.52 -19.34
N TRP A 33 -19.50 21.92 -20.16
CA TRP A 33 -19.12 21.30 -21.43
C TRP A 33 -18.70 22.34 -22.49
N MET A 34 -19.40 23.48 -22.55
CA MET A 34 -19.08 24.59 -23.46
C MET A 34 -17.77 25.32 -23.13
N TYR A 35 -17.12 25.02 -21.99
CA TYR A 35 -15.79 25.55 -21.65
C TYR A 35 -14.64 24.59 -22.02
N ILE A 36 -14.94 23.30 -22.25
CA ILE A 36 -13.94 22.26 -22.55
C ILE A 36 -13.78 22.07 -24.08
N ILE A 37 -14.80 22.42 -24.86
CA ILE A 37 -14.81 22.26 -26.32
C ILE A 37 -14.95 23.63 -26.98
N GLY A 38 -14.00 23.99 -27.85
CA GLY A 38 -14.00 25.26 -28.57
C GLY A 38 -15.30 25.47 -29.36
N GLY A 39 -15.95 26.61 -29.14
CA GLY A 39 -17.33 26.83 -29.55
C GLY A 39 -17.52 27.10 -31.05
N PHE A 40 -18.75 26.85 -31.52
CA PHE A 40 -19.23 27.24 -32.84
C PHE A 40 -20.65 27.83 -32.76
N GLU A 41 -20.95 28.68 -33.74
CA GLU A 41 -22.23 29.37 -33.91
C GLU A 41 -23.22 28.48 -34.71
N ILE A 42 -24.51 28.53 -34.37
CA ILE A 42 -25.52 27.60 -34.93
C ILE A 42 -26.14 28.18 -36.21
N ILE A 43 -25.82 27.57 -37.35
CA ILE A 43 -26.50 27.80 -38.63
C ILE A 43 -27.04 26.45 -39.15
N PRO A 44 -28.35 26.31 -39.44
CA PRO A 44 -28.95 25.02 -39.77
C PRO A 44 -28.95 24.73 -41.29
N GLY A 45 -28.22 23.70 -41.73
CA GLY A 45 -28.28 23.20 -43.11
C GLY A 45 -27.30 22.07 -43.42
N PHE A 46 -27.84 20.93 -43.84
CA PHE A 46 -27.21 19.71 -44.41
C PHE A 46 -25.69 19.65 -44.66
N VAL A 47 -25.08 18.61 -44.07
CA VAL A 47 -24.08 17.67 -44.65
C VAL A 47 -22.86 18.23 -45.39
N LEU A 48 -21.67 17.88 -44.88
CA LEU A 48 -20.52 17.56 -45.74
C LEU A 48 -19.62 16.48 -45.11
N GLU A 49 -19.05 15.65 -45.98
CA GLU A 49 -18.13 14.54 -45.72
C GLU A 49 -16.68 15.03 -45.81
N PHE A 50 -15.80 14.62 -44.89
CA PHE A 50 -14.34 14.69 -45.10
C PHE A 50 -13.59 13.54 -44.40
N GLY A 51 -12.66 12.92 -45.13
CA GLY A 51 -11.63 12.04 -44.58
C GLY A 51 -10.33 12.79 -44.27
N LEU A 52 -9.37 12.11 -43.65
CA LEU A 52 -8.03 12.66 -43.33
C LEU A 52 -6.92 11.81 -43.94
N TRP A 53 -5.78 12.46 -44.22
CA TRP A 53 -4.53 11.83 -44.67
C TRP A 53 -3.80 11.12 -43.53
N GLY A 54 -3.13 10.00 -43.85
CA GLY A 54 -2.02 9.45 -43.06
C GLY A 54 -2.32 8.14 -42.32
N ASP A 55 -2.00 7.02 -42.97
CA ASP A 55 -1.89 5.65 -42.45
C ASP A 55 -3.13 4.98 -41.81
N GLU A 56 -3.04 3.65 -41.67
CA GLU A 56 -4.20 2.76 -41.74
C GLU A 56 -4.74 2.24 -40.39
N ALA A 57 -6.07 2.13 -40.30
CA ALA A 57 -6.81 1.14 -39.52
C ALA A 57 -6.52 1.00 -37.99
N GLY A 58 -6.45 2.10 -37.24
CA GLY A 58 -6.45 2.09 -35.77
C GLY A 58 -7.85 2.29 -35.14
N TRP A 59 -8.43 1.25 -34.52
CA TRP A 59 -9.73 1.36 -33.82
C TRP A 59 -9.62 2.08 -32.47
N LEU A 60 -10.04 3.35 -32.38
CA LEU A 60 -10.13 4.08 -31.12
C LEU A 60 -11.45 3.80 -30.39
N ARG A 61 -11.41 3.05 -29.29
CA ARG A 61 -12.59 2.67 -28.49
C ARG A 61 -12.87 3.72 -27.40
N CYS A 62 -13.82 4.63 -27.64
CA CYS A 62 -14.21 5.61 -26.63
C CYS A 62 -15.07 4.96 -25.53
N HIS A 63 -14.67 5.10 -24.26
CA HIS A 63 -15.28 4.40 -23.12
C HIS A 63 -16.14 5.33 -22.25
N THR A 64 -17.46 5.16 -22.27
CA THR A 64 -18.37 5.72 -21.26
C THR A 64 -18.50 4.77 -20.06
N GLY A 65 -18.04 5.20 -18.87
CA GLY A 65 -17.89 4.31 -17.71
C GLY A 65 -19.16 4.09 -16.86
N PRO A 66 -19.17 3.10 -15.95
CA PRO A 66 -20.34 2.69 -15.16
C PRO A 66 -21.00 3.78 -14.31
N ALA A 67 -20.27 4.86 -14.00
CA ALA A 67 -20.80 6.00 -13.25
C ALA A 67 -22.01 6.66 -13.92
N ALA A 68 -22.05 6.70 -15.27
CA ALA A 68 -23.19 7.26 -16.00
C ALA A 68 -24.48 6.42 -15.79
N ASN A 69 -24.37 5.09 -15.86
CA ASN A 69 -25.49 4.17 -15.65
C ASN A 69 -25.98 4.21 -14.19
N ALA A 70 -25.06 4.24 -13.22
CA ALA A 70 -25.41 4.42 -11.82
C ALA A 70 -26.15 5.75 -11.57
N PHE A 71 -25.69 6.84 -12.18
CA PHE A 71 -26.33 8.15 -12.06
C PHE A 71 -27.72 8.17 -12.70
N MET A 72 -27.91 7.57 -13.89
CA MET A 72 -29.22 7.46 -14.52
C MET A 72 -30.21 6.66 -13.67
N VAL A 73 -29.80 5.50 -13.11
CA VAL A 73 -30.66 4.70 -12.22
C VAL A 73 -31.07 5.49 -10.97
N ILE A 74 -30.14 6.24 -10.37
CA ILE A 74 -30.42 7.08 -9.19
C ILE A 74 -31.36 8.24 -9.54
N VAL A 75 -31.15 8.93 -10.66
CA VAL A 75 -32.02 10.02 -11.14
C VAL A 75 -33.43 9.51 -11.46
N SER A 76 -33.57 8.36 -12.11
CA SER A 76 -34.88 7.72 -12.34
C SER A 76 -35.56 7.36 -11.02
N ALA A 77 -34.86 6.68 -10.10
CA ALA A 77 -35.44 6.22 -8.84
C ALA A 77 -35.86 7.36 -7.90
N LEU A 78 -35.18 8.51 -7.94
CA LEU A 78 -35.49 9.68 -7.11
C LEU A 78 -36.44 10.67 -7.80
N GLY A 79 -36.47 10.72 -9.14
CA GLY A 79 -37.31 11.65 -9.91
C GLY A 79 -38.71 11.12 -10.19
N LEU A 80 -38.86 9.85 -10.58
CA LEU A 80 -40.14 9.24 -10.95
C LEU A 80 -41.24 9.33 -9.88
N PRO A 81 -40.97 9.23 -8.55
CA PRO A 81 -42.01 9.35 -7.51
C PRO A 81 -42.70 10.71 -7.43
N TYR A 82 -42.24 11.72 -8.17
CA TYR A 82 -42.76 13.10 -8.13
C TYR A 82 -43.29 13.59 -9.50
N ILE A 83 -43.44 12.69 -10.48
CA ILE A 83 -44.07 12.99 -11.77
C ILE A 83 -45.54 12.56 -11.71
N ASP A 84 -46.44 13.53 -11.72
CA ASP A 84 -47.89 13.31 -11.71
C ASP A 84 -48.35 12.83 -13.11
N MET A 85 -48.47 11.52 -13.29
CA MET A 85 -48.79 10.87 -14.58
C MET A 85 -50.22 10.32 -14.59
N PRO A 86 -50.98 10.49 -15.70
CA PRO A 86 -52.27 9.81 -15.86
C PRO A 86 -52.13 8.29 -15.86
N ASP A 87 -53.08 7.59 -15.21
CA ASP A 87 -53.06 6.13 -15.04
C ASP A 87 -52.85 5.36 -16.36
N SER A 88 -53.49 5.82 -17.45
CA SER A 88 -53.39 5.22 -18.80
C SER A 88 -51.98 5.28 -19.41
N THR A 89 -51.12 6.18 -18.93
CA THR A 89 -49.71 6.27 -19.32
C THR A 89 -48.84 5.33 -18.46
N ALA A 90 -49.19 5.18 -17.18
CA ALA A 90 -48.48 4.28 -16.26
C ALA A 90 -48.64 2.80 -16.65
N GLU A 91 -49.85 2.38 -17.07
CA GLU A 91 -50.09 1.01 -17.55
C GLU A 91 -49.22 0.64 -18.77
N TRP A 92 -49.01 1.57 -19.69
CA TRP A 92 -48.21 1.34 -20.90
C TRP A 92 -46.70 1.25 -20.65
N ILE A 93 -46.21 1.91 -19.60
CA ILE A 93 -44.77 1.95 -19.24
C ILE A 93 -44.37 0.76 -18.34
N GLY A 94 -45.32 -0.03 -17.85
CA GLY A 94 -45.10 -1.12 -16.87
C GLY A 94 -44.14 -2.26 -17.26
N TRP A 95 -43.59 -2.28 -18.48
CA TRP A 95 -42.71 -3.33 -19.00
C TRP A 95 -41.48 -2.78 -19.76
N ILE A 96 -40.65 -1.96 -19.10
CA ILE A 96 -39.33 -1.60 -19.65
C ILE A 96 -38.35 -2.78 -19.47
N ILE A 97 -38.05 -3.47 -20.58
CA ILE A 97 -36.98 -4.48 -20.62
C ILE A 97 -35.66 -3.82 -21.04
N LEU A 98 -34.78 -3.57 -20.07
CA LEU A 98 -33.38 -3.20 -20.34
C LEU A 98 -32.55 -4.48 -20.56
N MET A 99 -32.20 -4.79 -21.81
CA MET A 99 -31.23 -5.84 -22.12
C MET A 99 -29.82 -5.27 -22.14
N ASP A 100 -28.97 -5.73 -21.22
CA ASP A 100 -27.52 -5.58 -21.32
C ASP A 100 -26.93 -6.77 -22.09
N GLY A 101 -26.20 -6.49 -23.17
CA GLY A 101 -25.54 -7.50 -24.00
C GLY A 101 -24.16 -7.95 -23.51
N TRP A 102 -23.70 -7.49 -22.34
CA TRP A 102 -22.31 -7.64 -21.90
C TRP A 102 -22.03 -8.75 -20.87
N SER A 103 -22.99 -9.63 -20.57
CA SER A 103 -22.73 -10.84 -19.77
C SER A 103 -23.58 -12.03 -20.19
N ASN A 104 -23.03 -13.25 -20.05
CA ASN A 104 -23.75 -14.51 -20.30
C ASN A 104 -24.74 -14.89 -19.17
N VAL A 105 -25.37 -13.90 -18.54
CA VAL A 105 -26.40 -14.06 -17.51
C VAL A 105 -27.53 -13.07 -17.82
N GLY A 106 -28.56 -13.54 -18.53
CA GLY A 106 -29.72 -12.71 -18.86
C GLY A 106 -30.59 -12.44 -17.63
N PHE A 107 -30.62 -11.18 -17.17
CA PHE A 107 -31.46 -10.73 -16.06
C PHE A 107 -32.76 -10.11 -16.58
N TYR A 108 -33.90 -10.75 -16.28
CA TYR A 108 -35.23 -10.19 -16.52
C TYR A 108 -35.77 -9.56 -15.22
N PHE A 109 -36.07 -8.26 -15.26
CA PHE A 109 -36.74 -7.56 -14.18
C PHE A 109 -38.23 -7.41 -14.49
N PHE A 110 -39.08 -7.85 -13.57
CA PHE A 110 -40.53 -7.66 -13.64
C PHE A 110 -41.01 -7.04 -12.33
N GLY A 111 -41.57 -5.82 -12.40
CA GLY A 111 -42.04 -5.06 -11.25
C GLY A 111 -43.41 -4.45 -11.53
N ASN A 112 -44.44 -4.97 -10.87
CA ASN A 112 -45.80 -4.43 -10.98
C ASN A 112 -45.92 -3.15 -10.13
N MET A 113 -46.17 -2.01 -10.78
CA MET A 113 -46.42 -0.73 -10.13
C MET A 113 -47.92 -0.40 -10.15
N SER A 114 -48.60 -0.68 -9.04
CA SER A 114 -50.00 -0.27 -8.81
C SER A 114 -50.03 0.85 -7.75
N PRO A 115 -50.79 1.94 -7.96
CA PRO A 115 -50.87 3.02 -7.00
C PRO A 115 -51.58 2.63 -5.68
N ASN A 116 -51.39 3.46 -4.65
CA ASN A 116 -52.15 3.49 -3.40
C ASN A 116 -51.98 2.33 -2.38
N ARG A 117 -50.76 1.78 -2.20
CA ARG A 117 -50.34 1.19 -0.91
C ARG A 117 -48.91 1.57 -0.54
N GLY A 118 -48.76 2.34 0.54
CA GLY A 118 -47.46 2.60 1.17
C GLY A 118 -46.88 1.37 1.89
N LEU A 119 -45.60 1.44 2.26
CA LEU A 119 -44.86 0.40 2.97
C LEU A 119 -45.59 -0.06 4.26
N ALA A 120 -46.14 -1.28 4.23
CA ALA A 120 -46.83 -1.89 5.36
C ALA A 120 -46.36 -3.35 5.57
N PHE A 121 -45.82 -3.65 6.75
CA PHE A 121 -45.48 -5.01 7.14
C PHE A 121 -46.75 -5.79 7.51
N GLY A 122 -47.16 -6.74 6.67
CA GLY A 122 -48.34 -7.58 6.91
C GLY A 122 -48.41 -8.79 5.99
N LYS A 123 -49.03 -9.89 6.45
CA LYS A 123 -49.14 -11.15 5.67
C LYS A 123 -50.09 -10.99 4.48
N SER A 124 -49.72 -11.55 3.33
CA SER A 124 -50.59 -11.69 2.16
C SER A 124 -51.46 -12.96 2.23
N ARG A 125 -52.45 -13.07 1.33
CA ARG A 125 -53.46 -14.15 1.33
C ARG A 125 -53.02 -15.43 0.57
N LEU A 126 -51.75 -15.54 0.16
CA LEU A 126 -51.22 -16.64 -0.66
C LEU A 126 -49.97 -17.33 -0.07
N GLY A 127 -49.67 -17.10 1.22
CA GLY A 127 -48.52 -17.70 1.90
C GLY A 127 -47.20 -16.90 1.73
N PRO A 128 -46.08 -17.43 2.23
CA PRO A 128 -44.81 -16.71 2.28
C PRO A 128 -44.06 -16.77 0.93
N SER A 129 -44.32 -15.80 0.05
CA SER A 129 -43.52 -15.59 -1.16
C SER A 129 -42.21 -14.83 -0.85
N ASN A 130 -41.10 -15.33 -1.41
CA ASN A 130 -39.74 -14.98 -0.96
C ASN A 130 -39.33 -13.52 -1.21
N ILE A 131 -38.84 -12.86 -0.15
CA ILE A 131 -38.19 -11.52 -0.20
C ILE A 131 -36.69 -11.58 -0.55
N PHE A 132 -36.15 -12.78 -0.77
CA PHE A 132 -34.72 -13.07 -0.80
C PHE A 132 -33.93 -12.39 -1.94
N SER A 133 -34.52 -12.12 -3.10
CA SER A 133 -33.76 -11.65 -4.28
C SER A 133 -33.32 -10.18 -4.19
N ILE A 134 -34.19 -9.29 -3.73
CA ILE A 134 -33.89 -7.85 -3.63
C ILE A 134 -32.90 -7.59 -2.49
N LEU A 135 -33.04 -8.33 -1.38
CA LEU A 135 -32.10 -8.34 -0.26
C LEU A 135 -30.79 -9.11 -0.54
N ALA A 136 -30.57 -9.65 -1.75
CA ALA A 136 -29.30 -10.24 -2.15
C ALA A 136 -28.47 -9.29 -3.03
N LEU A 137 -29.08 -8.62 -4.02
CA LEU A 137 -28.34 -7.79 -4.99
C LEU A 137 -28.02 -6.38 -4.48
N GLY A 138 -28.90 -5.79 -3.66
CA GLY A 138 -28.61 -4.56 -2.92
C GLY A 138 -27.30 -4.68 -2.13
N PRO A 139 -27.16 -5.67 -1.22
CA PRO A 139 -25.89 -5.93 -0.57
C PRO A 139 -24.82 -6.48 -1.52
N ALA A 140 -25.09 -7.20 -2.62
CA ALA A 140 -24.00 -7.59 -3.53
C ALA A 140 -23.24 -6.39 -4.11
N TYR A 141 -23.95 -5.31 -4.48
CA TYR A 141 -23.32 -4.09 -4.99
C TYR A 141 -22.84 -3.17 -3.85
N PHE A 142 -23.59 -3.06 -2.75
CA PHE A 142 -23.19 -2.24 -1.60
C PHE A 142 -22.00 -2.86 -0.83
N PHE A 143 -21.93 -4.19 -0.71
CA PHE A 143 -20.74 -4.95 -0.28
C PHE A 143 -19.67 -5.04 -1.38
N GLY A 144 -19.99 -4.88 -2.67
CA GLY A 144 -18.95 -4.72 -3.70
C GLY A 144 -18.18 -3.41 -3.50
N VAL A 145 -18.91 -2.30 -3.36
CA VAL A 145 -18.34 -0.97 -3.09
C VAL A 145 -17.78 -0.87 -1.66
N LEU A 146 -18.42 -1.47 -0.65
CA LEU A 146 -17.85 -1.58 0.71
C LEU A 146 -16.70 -2.60 0.80
N ALA A 147 -16.57 -3.60 -0.07
CA ALA A 147 -15.38 -4.46 -0.10
C ALA A 147 -14.19 -3.69 -0.67
N ILE A 148 -14.39 -2.96 -1.76
CA ILE A 148 -13.37 -2.02 -2.30
C ILE A 148 -13.06 -0.93 -1.25
N GLY A 149 -14.06 -0.47 -0.49
CA GLY A 149 -13.87 0.42 0.67
C GLY A 149 -13.16 -0.23 1.88
N ALA A 150 -13.35 -1.53 2.09
CA ALA A 150 -12.72 -2.33 3.15
C ALA A 150 -11.34 -2.87 2.75
N LEU A 151 -10.86 -2.58 1.53
CA LEU A 151 -9.44 -2.53 1.21
C LEU A 151 -8.78 -1.22 1.70
N GLY A 152 -9.56 -0.32 2.31
CA GLY A 152 -9.08 0.83 3.05
C GLY A 152 -8.58 0.49 4.46
N TYR A 153 -8.07 1.52 5.15
CA TYR A 153 -7.58 1.39 6.53
C TYR A 153 -8.75 1.20 7.48
N VAL A 154 -8.60 0.28 8.42
CA VAL A 154 -9.57 0.03 9.50
C VAL A 154 -9.05 0.60 10.81
N ASN A 155 -9.97 1.13 11.62
CA ASN A 155 -9.68 1.58 12.99
C ASN A 155 -9.39 0.37 13.89
N SER A 156 -8.51 0.53 14.88
CA SER A 156 -8.26 -0.55 15.85
C SER A 156 -9.50 -0.89 16.65
N LYS A 157 -9.79 -2.20 16.83
CA LYS A 157 -10.92 -2.70 17.64
C LYS A 157 -10.82 -2.33 19.12
N SER A 158 -9.65 -1.86 19.56
CA SER A 158 -9.41 -1.33 20.90
C SER A 158 -9.85 0.12 21.08
N GLY A 159 -10.01 0.89 19.99
CA GLY A 159 -10.17 2.34 20.01
C GLY A 159 -8.91 3.12 20.41
N ASN A 160 -7.84 2.45 20.85
CA ASN A 160 -6.60 3.09 21.30
C ASN A 160 -5.86 3.75 20.13
N THR A 161 -5.42 4.99 20.33
CA THR A 161 -4.60 5.77 19.38
C THR A 161 -3.36 6.36 20.06
N PHE A 162 -2.41 6.84 19.25
CA PHE A 162 -1.26 7.64 19.68
C PHE A 162 -1.00 8.79 18.70
N LYS A 163 -0.28 9.80 19.19
CA LYS A 163 0.05 11.02 18.44
C LYS A 163 1.46 10.93 17.86
N ILE A 164 1.65 11.47 16.66
CA ILE A 164 2.96 11.78 16.08
C ILE A 164 3.19 13.28 16.16
N ARG A 165 4.38 13.66 16.65
CA ARG A 165 4.87 15.04 16.69
C ARG A 165 6.17 15.15 15.91
N ASN A 166 6.40 16.30 15.30
CA ASN A 166 7.63 16.60 14.58
C ASN A 166 8.76 16.84 15.59
N PRO A 167 9.85 16.05 15.59
CA PRO A 167 10.92 16.19 16.57
C PRO A 167 11.78 17.45 16.39
N ALA A 168 11.56 18.25 15.34
CA ALA A 168 12.23 19.54 15.15
C ALA A 168 11.60 20.69 15.96
N ASP A 169 10.30 20.65 16.25
CA ASP A 169 9.53 21.76 16.84
C ASP A 169 8.39 21.32 17.81
N ASP A 170 8.27 20.03 18.10
CA ASP A 170 7.17 19.36 18.82
C ASP A 170 5.77 19.57 18.19
N SER A 171 5.65 20.12 16.98
CA SER A 171 4.33 20.36 16.35
C SER A 171 3.57 19.04 16.10
N LEU A 172 2.24 19.10 16.20
CA LEU A 172 1.40 17.91 16.03
C LEU A 172 1.24 17.57 14.53
N VAL A 173 1.73 16.39 14.13
CA VAL A 173 1.64 15.90 12.75
C VAL A 173 0.41 15.02 12.55
N ALA A 174 0.09 14.16 13.53
CA ALA A 174 -1.11 13.33 13.52
C ALA A 174 -1.57 13.01 14.95
N SER A 175 -2.88 13.00 15.19
CA SER A 175 -3.47 12.74 16.51
C SER A 175 -3.93 11.30 16.74
N ASP A 176 -4.34 10.59 15.69
CA ASP A 176 -5.20 9.41 15.80
C ASP A 176 -4.62 8.16 15.12
N ILE A 177 -3.33 7.89 15.32
CA ILE A 177 -2.72 6.67 14.79
C ILE A 177 -3.12 5.48 15.66
N HIS A 178 -3.90 4.56 15.09
CA HIS A 178 -4.46 3.42 15.81
C HIS A 178 -3.40 2.42 16.33
N VAL A 179 -3.66 1.84 17.50
CA VAL A 179 -2.86 0.76 18.11
C VAL A 179 -3.57 -0.59 17.88
N ALA A 180 -2.99 -1.41 17.01
CA ALA A 180 -3.43 -2.78 16.77
C ALA A 180 -3.18 -3.66 18.02
N GLY A 181 -4.26 -4.13 18.63
CA GLY A 181 -4.26 -5.11 19.71
C GLY A 181 -4.42 -6.55 19.21
N PRO A 182 -4.69 -7.53 20.10
CA PRO A 182 -4.76 -8.95 19.73
C PRO A 182 -5.75 -9.23 18.59
N LYS A 183 -6.98 -8.74 18.70
CA LYS A 183 -8.03 -8.92 17.69
C LYS A 183 -7.75 -8.23 16.34
N ASP A 184 -6.80 -7.30 16.28
CA ASP A 184 -6.39 -6.62 15.06
C ASP A 184 -5.22 -7.38 14.39
N VAL A 185 -4.32 -7.95 15.20
CA VAL A 185 -3.27 -8.87 14.76
C VAL A 185 -3.86 -10.18 14.24
N ASP A 186 -4.86 -10.74 14.93
CA ASP A 186 -5.55 -11.98 14.51
C ASP A 186 -6.21 -11.82 13.13
N ASP A 187 -6.87 -10.68 12.88
CA ASP A 187 -7.46 -10.34 11.58
C ASP A 187 -6.40 -10.18 10.49
N ALA A 188 -5.31 -9.44 10.76
CA ALA A 188 -4.21 -9.26 9.81
C ALA A 188 -3.56 -10.60 9.44
N VAL A 189 -3.45 -11.54 10.39
CA VAL A 189 -2.96 -12.90 10.10
C VAL A 189 -4.02 -13.74 9.39
N ALA A 190 -5.31 -13.60 9.71
CA ALA A 190 -6.38 -14.28 8.98
C ALA A 190 -6.41 -13.85 7.50
N ALA A 191 -6.33 -12.55 7.22
CA ALA A 191 -6.23 -12.00 5.87
C ALA A 191 -4.98 -12.50 5.15
N ALA A 192 -3.79 -12.39 5.77
CA ALA A 192 -2.55 -12.89 5.20
C ALA A 192 -2.56 -14.41 4.93
N THR A 193 -3.23 -15.19 5.79
CA THR A 193 -3.37 -16.65 5.64
C THR A 193 -4.35 -17.01 4.52
N ALA A 194 -5.49 -16.31 4.42
CA ALA A 194 -6.47 -16.51 3.35
C ALA A 194 -5.85 -16.17 2.00
N ALA A 195 -5.17 -15.02 1.91
CA ALA A 195 -4.53 -14.57 0.68
C ALA A 195 -3.36 -15.48 0.25
N PHE A 196 -2.58 -16.03 1.19
CA PHE A 196 -1.53 -17.03 0.91
C PHE A 196 -2.09 -18.37 0.39
N ASN A 197 -3.32 -18.73 0.74
CA ASN A 197 -3.98 -19.93 0.20
C ASN A 197 -4.90 -19.62 -1.01
N GLY A 198 -4.97 -18.35 -1.42
CA GLY A 198 -5.72 -17.87 -2.57
C GLY A 198 -4.86 -17.67 -3.83
N PRO A 199 -5.33 -16.83 -4.79
CA PRO A 199 -4.73 -16.70 -6.12
C PRO A 199 -3.24 -16.30 -6.15
N TRP A 200 -2.71 -15.69 -5.09
CA TRP A 200 -1.29 -15.33 -4.98
C TRP A 200 -0.35 -16.53 -5.08
N ARG A 201 -0.75 -17.67 -4.51
CA ARG A 201 0.02 -18.92 -4.57
C ARG A 201 -0.01 -19.58 -5.94
N THR A 202 -0.96 -19.22 -6.80
CA THR A 202 -1.04 -19.68 -8.20
C THR A 202 -0.45 -18.67 -9.19
N LEU A 203 0.02 -17.49 -8.75
CA LEU A 203 0.78 -16.58 -9.61
C LEU A 203 2.17 -17.14 -9.90
N THR A 204 2.55 -17.12 -11.17
CA THR A 204 3.92 -17.39 -11.61
C THR A 204 4.91 -16.38 -11.03
N GLY A 205 6.20 -16.72 -11.02
CA GLY A 205 7.26 -15.80 -10.62
C GLY A 205 7.26 -14.50 -11.44
N ALA A 206 7.04 -14.60 -12.75
CA ALA A 206 6.95 -13.44 -13.64
C ALA A 206 5.79 -12.51 -13.27
N GLN A 207 4.59 -13.04 -13.00
CA GLN A 207 3.43 -12.24 -12.57
C GLN A 207 3.64 -11.55 -11.21
N ARG A 208 4.37 -12.18 -10.28
CA ARG A 208 4.79 -11.51 -9.03
C ARG A 208 5.83 -10.43 -9.30
N GLY A 209 6.76 -10.67 -10.22
CA GLY A 209 7.73 -9.68 -10.71
C GLY A 209 7.05 -8.44 -11.31
N GLU A 210 6.09 -8.62 -12.22
CA GLU A 210 5.31 -7.51 -12.79
C GLU A 210 4.65 -6.63 -11.73
N LEU A 211 4.02 -7.22 -10.72
CA LEU A 211 3.37 -6.47 -9.64
C LEU A 211 4.40 -5.70 -8.80
N LEU A 212 5.59 -6.27 -8.59
CA LEU A 212 6.69 -5.60 -7.88
C LEU A 212 7.33 -4.47 -8.69
N HIS A 213 7.44 -4.60 -10.03
CA HIS A 213 7.80 -3.48 -10.90
C HIS A 213 6.74 -2.37 -10.83
N LYS A 214 5.46 -2.69 -11.04
CA LYS A 214 4.34 -1.71 -10.97
C LYS A 214 4.29 -0.97 -9.62
N PHE A 215 4.64 -1.64 -8.52
CA PHE A 215 4.76 -0.98 -7.21
C PHE A 215 6.01 -0.08 -7.09
N ALA A 216 7.15 -0.49 -7.66
CA ALA A 216 8.36 0.32 -7.70
C ALA A 216 8.16 1.61 -8.51
N ASP A 217 7.55 1.50 -9.70
CA ASP A 217 7.19 2.65 -10.55
C ASP A 217 6.29 3.64 -9.78
N LEU A 218 5.22 3.12 -9.16
CA LEU A 218 4.30 3.89 -8.31
C LEU A 218 4.94 4.41 -7.01
N LEU A 219 6.07 3.86 -6.57
CA LEU A 219 6.83 4.41 -5.44
C LEU A 219 7.71 5.57 -5.90
N ASP A 220 8.32 5.48 -7.08
CA ASP A 220 9.15 6.53 -7.67
C ASP A 220 8.32 7.82 -7.90
N ASP A 221 7.14 7.68 -8.51
CA ASP A 221 6.12 8.73 -8.68
C ASP A 221 5.74 9.44 -7.36
N HIS A 222 5.74 8.71 -6.23
CA HIS A 222 5.25 9.19 -4.93
C HIS A 222 6.38 9.46 -3.91
N LEU A 223 7.66 9.39 -4.29
CA LEU A 223 8.82 9.57 -3.39
C LEU A 223 8.73 10.84 -2.53
N GLY A 224 8.34 11.96 -3.13
CA GLY A 224 8.23 13.25 -2.44
C GLY A 224 7.23 13.22 -1.28
N GLN A 225 6.12 12.50 -1.44
CA GLN A 225 5.09 12.34 -0.41
C GLN A 225 5.57 11.41 0.71
N VAL A 226 6.13 10.26 0.36
CA VAL A 226 6.63 9.26 1.32
C VAL A 226 7.78 9.85 2.15
N ALA A 227 8.74 10.49 1.50
CA ALA A 227 9.89 11.12 2.15
C ALA A 227 9.48 12.29 3.06
N GLY A 228 8.47 13.08 2.66
CA GLY A 228 7.94 14.18 3.48
C GLY A 228 7.30 13.71 4.79
N LEU A 229 6.48 12.65 4.73
CA LEU A 229 5.85 12.05 5.91
C LEU A 229 6.88 11.43 6.87
N GLU A 230 7.95 10.83 6.35
CA GLU A 230 9.07 10.34 7.16
C GLU A 230 9.87 11.47 7.79
N THR A 231 10.17 12.54 7.06
CA THR A 231 10.81 13.75 7.60
C THR A 231 9.98 14.34 8.74
N GLN A 232 8.66 14.47 8.57
CA GLN A 232 7.76 14.98 9.61
C GLN A 232 7.66 14.05 10.84
N SER A 233 7.79 12.73 10.67
CA SER A 233 7.66 11.78 11.79
C SER A 233 8.97 11.56 12.55
N MET A 234 10.09 11.48 11.83
CA MET A 234 11.38 11.02 12.34
C MET A 234 12.36 12.18 12.56
N GLY A 235 12.24 13.28 11.80
CA GLY A 235 13.23 14.36 11.76
C GLY A 235 14.37 14.14 10.76
N ILE A 236 14.31 13.08 9.95
CA ILE A 236 15.29 12.81 8.89
C ILE A 236 15.28 13.95 7.85
N PRO A 237 16.43 14.55 7.49
CA PRO A 237 16.48 15.60 6.48
C PRO A 237 15.91 15.13 5.14
N ILE A 238 15.11 15.96 4.47
CA ILE A 238 14.31 15.58 3.30
C ILE A 238 15.14 15.03 2.13
N SER A 239 16.40 15.46 1.98
CA SER A 239 17.36 14.90 1.01
C SER A 239 17.69 13.43 1.31
N ILE A 240 18.07 13.12 2.55
CA ILE A 240 18.38 11.76 3.00
C ILE A 240 17.12 10.87 2.99
N SER A 241 15.96 11.46 3.33
CA SER A 241 14.66 10.80 3.26
C SER A 241 14.30 10.35 1.83
N LYS A 242 14.50 11.25 0.85
CA LYS A 242 14.32 10.93 -0.59
C LYS A 242 15.33 9.89 -1.08
N LEU A 243 16.59 10.00 -0.69
CA LEU A 243 17.64 9.03 -1.01
C LEU A 243 17.25 7.61 -0.56
N PHE A 244 16.90 7.43 0.72
CA PHE A 244 16.50 6.12 1.25
C PHE A 244 15.20 5.57 0.64
N ALA A 245 14.30 6.45 0.17
CA ALA A 245 13.10 6.05 -0.54
C ALA A 245 13.39 5.63 -2.00
N SER A 246 14.29 6.32 -2.73
CA SER A 246 14.75 5.91 -4.06
C SER A 246 15.56 4.60 -4.03
N VAL A 247 16.37 4.40 -2.98
CA VAL A 247 17.00 3.10 -2.70
C VAL A 247 15.93 2.01 -2.51
N ALA A 248 14.78 2.30 -1.90
CA ALA A 248 13.68 1.35 -1.78
C ALA A 248 13.04 0.97 -3.13
N VAL A 249 12.85 1.93 -4.07
CA VAL A 249 12.44 1.64 -5.46
C VAL A 249 13.38 0.61 -6.09
N SER A 250 14.69 0.84 -5.95
CA SER A 250 15.74 -0.06 -6.46
C SER A 250 15.66 -1.48 -5.86
N TYR A 251 15.27 -1.62 -4.58
CA TYR A 251 15.01 -2.92 -3.96
C TYR A 251 13.81 -3.65 -4.57
N PHE A 252 12.71 -2.95 -4.85
CA PHE A 252 11.53 -3.58 -5.45
C PHE A 252 11.81 -4.04 -6.89
N HIS A 253 12.48 -3.23 -7.71
CA HIS A 253 12.95 -3.68 -9.04
C HIS A 253 13.92 -4.86 -8.97
N TYR A 254 14.92 -4.81 -8.08
CA TYR A 254 15.90 -5.90 -7.93
C TYR A 254 15.23 -7.23 -7.59
N TYR A 255 14.32 -7.25 -6.62
CA TYR A 255 13.63 -8.48 -6.25
C TYR A 255 12.52 -8.89 -7.20
N ALA A 256 11.90 -7.95 -7.93
CA ALA A 256 11.02 -8.27 -9.05
C ALA A 256 11.76 -9.13 -10.10
N GLY A 257 12.99 -8.72 -10.46
CA GLY A 257 13.88 -9.46 -11.36
C GLY A 257 14.32 -10.84 -10.86
N TYR A 258 14.13 -11.16 -9.57
CA TYR A 258 14.40 -12.48 -8.96
C TYR A 258 13.15 -13.34 -8.73
N ALA A 259 11.94 -12.82 -8.88
CA ALA A 259 10.70 -13.51 -8.48
C ALA A 259 10.42 -14.82 -9.26
N ASP A 260 10.98 -14.93 -10.46
CA ASP A 260 10.99 -16.09 -11.37
C ASP A 260 12.31 -16.89 -11.35
N LYS A 261 13.38 -16.37 -10.73
CA LYS A 261 14.74 -16.95 -10.71
C LYS A 261 15.07 -17.58 -9.35
N LEU A 262 14.05 -18.18 -8.73
CA LEU A 262 14.14 -18.86 -7.44
C LEU A 262 14.54 -20.32 -7.67
N GLU A 263 15.85 -20.52 -7.84
CA GLU A 263 16.46 -21.82 -8.13
C GLU A 263 16.23 -22.88 -7.03
N GLY A 264 16.33 -24.13 -7.42
CA GLY A 264 16.41 -25.31 -6.57
C GLY A 264 17.35 -26.33 -7.22
N ASP A 265 17.82 -27.29 -6.43
CA ASP A 265 18.84 -28.25 -6.88
C ASP A 265 18.23 -29.49 -7.54
N ALA A 266 18.96 -30.11 -8.46
CA ALA A 266 18.63 -31.41 -9.05
C ALA A 266 19.87 -32.30 -9.02
N PHE A 267 19.70 -33.56 -8.61
CA PHE A 267 20.80 -34.52 -8.47
C PHE A 267 20.57 -35.73 -9.39
N PRO A 268 21.62 -36.22 -10.08
CA PRO A 268 21.53 -37.42 -10.90
C PRO A 268 21.18 -38.66 -10.06
N ALA A 269 20.67 -39.68 -10.74
CA ALA A 269 20.23 -40.94 -10.13
C ALA A 269 21.40 -41.92 -9.91
N ASP A 270 22.50 -41.46 -9.31
CA ASP A 270 23.74 -42.24 -9.12
C ASP A 270 23.54 -43.48 -8.21
N ASP A 271 22.53 -43.44 -7.34
CA ASP A 271 22.06 -44.53 -6.48
C ASP A 271 20.75 -45.19 -7.00
N GLY A 272 20.37 -44.89 -8.25
CA GLY A 272 19.12 -45.30 -8.88
C GLY A 272 17.91 -44.42 -8.53
N VAL A 273 18.04 -43.37 -7.72
CA VAL A 273 16.94 -42.49 -7.31
C VAL A 273 17.20 -41.05 -7.73
N TYR A 274 16.38 -40.50 -8.63
CA TYR A 274 16.43 -39.08 -8.99
C TYR A 274 15.89 -38.21 -7.84
N LYS A 275 16.56 -37.09 -7.55
CA LYS A 275 16.26 -36.22 -6.40
C LYS A 275 16.17 -34.77 -6.85
N ILE A 276 15.11 -34.09 -6.43
CA ILE A 276 14.93 -32.66 -6.64
C ILE A 276 14.79 -31.95 -5.30
N VAL A 277 15.32 -30.73 -5.22
CA VAL A 277 15.17 -29.81 -4.11
C VAL A 277 14.35 -28.61 -4.59
N GLN A 278 13.24 -28.34 -3.91
CA GLN A 278 12.38 -27.21 -4.18
C GLN A 278 12.43 -26.21 -3.02
N ASN A 279 12.44 -24.93 -3.34
CA ASN A 279 12.42 -23.84 -2.37
C ASN A 279 11.03 -23.18 -2.39
N GLU A 280 10.19 -23.49 -1.40
CA GLU A 280 8.81 -23.00 -1.30
C GLU A 280 8.70 -21.73 -0.43
N PRO A 281 7.70 -20.86 -0.63
CA PRO A 281 7.39 -19.81 0.34
C PRO A 281 7.06 -20.39 1.72
N LEU A 282 7.47 -19.67 2.77
CA LEU A 282 7.21 -20.03 4.17
C LEU A 282 5.74 -19.86 4.57
N GLY A 283 5.04 -18.90 3.98
CA GLY A 283 3.64 -18.56 4.25
C GLY A 283 3.48 -17.11 4.70
N VAL A 284 2.82 -16.89 5.85
CA VAL A 284 2.68 -15.56 6.46
C VAL A 284 3.98 -15.16 7.16
N VAL A 285 4.53 -13.99 6.78
CA VAL A 285 5.72 -13.38 7.37
C VAL A 285 5.34 -12.07 8.06
N ALA A 286 5.77 -11.88 9.30
CA ALA A 286 5.69 -10.56 9.95
C ALA A 286 7.04 -9.83 9.90
N SER A 287 7.00 -8.59 9.42
CA SER A 287 8.14 -7.68 9.32
C SER A 287 7.98 -6.59 10.36
N ILE A 288 8.90 -6.52 11.33
CA ILE A 288 8.88 -5.54 12.42
C ILE A 288 10.07 -4.60 12.23
N ALA A 289 9.78 -3.31 12.05
CA ALA A 289 10.78 -2.31 11.67
C ALA A 289 11.12 -1.32 12.80
N SER A 290 12.35 -0.82 12.76
CA SER A 290 12.79 0.34 13.52
C SER A 290 12.25 1.64 12.88
N TRP A 291 12.38 2.76 13.58
CA TRP A 291 11.80 4.07 13.20
C TRP A 291 12.71 4.95 12.32
N ASN A 292 13.96 4.54 12.11
CA ASN A 292 14.98 5.43 11.57
C ASN A 292 15.05 5.48 10.02
N THR A 293 14.45 4.53 9.29
CA THR A 293 14.46 4.48 7.80
C THR A 293 13.31 3.61 7.24
N ILE A 294 12.03 3.99 7.41
CA ILE A 294 10.90 3.11 7.05
C ILE A 294 10.84 2.70 5.57
N PRO A 295 11.04 3.57 4.57
CA PRO A 295 10.97 3.16 3.16
C PRO A 295 12.03 2.12 2.81
N LEU A 296 13.25 2.29 3.32
CA LEU A 296 14.34 1.32 3.21
C LEU A 296 13.95 -0.04 3.83
N TYR A 297 13.24 -0.04 4.96
CA TYR A 297 12.74 -1.27 5.57
C TYR A 297 11.59 -1.94 4.80
N PHE A 298 10.82 -1.21 3.98
CA PHE A 298 9.90 -1.81 3.01
C PHE A 298 10.68 -2.54 1.91
N GLY A 299 11.67 -1.89 1.31
CA GLY A 299 12.55 -2.48 0.29
C GLY A 299 13.31 -3.70 0.79
N TRP A 300 13.87 -3.64 2.00
CA TRP A 300 14.56 -4.78 2.62
C TRP A 300 13.62 -5.94 2.94
N LYS A 301 12.49 -5.69 3.63
CA LYS A 301 11.72 -6.77 4.26
C LYS A 301 10.53 -7.28 3.46
N ILE A 302 9.92 -6.44 2.62
CA ILE A 302 8.68 -6.76 1.90
C ILE A 302 8.97 -7.25 0.49
N ALA A 303 9.84 -6.55 -0.26
CA ALA A 303 10.18 -6.93 -1.63
C ALA A 303 10.68 -8.39 -1.80
N PRO A 304 11.64 -8.92 -1.00
CA PRO A 304 12.05 -10.33 -1.13
C PRO A 304 10.96 -11.29 -0.66
N ALA A 305 10.15 -10.91 0.33
CA ALA A 305 9.04 -11.73 0.82
C ALA A 305 7.99 -11.96 -0.29
N LEU A 306 7.62 -10.90 -1.00
CA LEU A 306 6.65 -10.95 -2.08
C LEU A 306 7.23 -11.64 -3.32
N ALA A 307 8.49 -11.38 -3.69
CA ALA A 307 9.16 -12.07 -4.79
C ALA A 307 9.17 -13.60 -4.57
N THR A 308 9.47 -14.04 -3.34
CA THR A 308 9.44 -15.44 -2.91
C THR A 308 8.04 -16.04 -2.74
N GLY A 309 6.97 -15.26 -2.93
CA GLY A 309 5.58 -15.75 -2.88
C GLY A 309 4.97 -15.85 -1.47
N ASN A 310 5.60 -15.25 -0.45
CA ASN A 310 5.04 -15.13 0.89
C ASN A 310 3.94 -14.04 0.93
N THR A 311 3.17 -14.00 2.03
CA THR A 311 2.33 -12.83 2.38
C THR A 311 2.89 -12.11 3.59
N VAL A 312 2.66 -10.80 3.69
CA VAL A 312 3.38 -9.93 4.62
C VAL A 312 2.44 -9.17 5.55
N ILE A 313 2.83 -9.10 6.82
CA ILE A 313 2.28 -8.17 7.81
C ILE A 313 3.43 -7.26 8.26
N PHE A 314 3.35 -5.96 7.99
CA PHE A 314 4.39 -5.00 8.38
C PHE A 314 3.95 -4.20 9.61
N LYS A 315 4.71 -4.31 10.71
CA LYS A 315 4.58 -3.41 11.87
C LYS A 315 5.59 -2.27 11.76
N ALA A 316 5.08 -1.09 11.43
CA ALA A 316 5.85 0.15 11.54
C ALA A 316 6.17 0.47 13.00
N SER A 317 7.18 1.30 13.25
CA SER A 317 7.41 1.81 14.61
C SER A 317 6.38 2.87 14.97
N GLU A 318 5.98 2.85 16.24
CA GLU A 318 5.21 3.86 16.96
C GLU A 318 5.80 5.28 16.89
N LYS A 319 7.06 5.47 16.47
CA LYS A 319 7.65 6.80 16.24
C LYS A 319 7.53 7.30 14.81
N SER A 320 7.37 6.42 13.83
CA SER A 320 7.34 6.77 12.40
C SER A 320 6.40 5.83 11.60
N PRO A 321 5.08 5.90 11.84
CA PRO A 321 4.11 5.08 11.12
C PRO A 321 3.71 5.66 9.77
N LEU A 322 3.93 6.95 9.51
CA LEU A 322 3.24 7.67 8.44
C LEU A 322 3.72 7.30 7.03
N GLY A 323 5.04 7.14 6.81
CA GLY A 323 5.55 6.66 5.52
C GLY A 323 5.09 5.22 5.24
N ALA A 324 5.14 4.35 6.24
CA ALA A 324 4.62 2.98 6.12
C ALA A 324 3.14 2.97 5.69
N LEU A 325 2.31 3.75 6.38
CA LEU A 325 0.88 3.85 6.06
C LEU A 325 0.65 4.36 4.64
N ALA A 326 1.37 5.41 4.19
CA ALA A 326 1.22 5.94 2.84
C ALA A 326 1.49 4.90 1.74
N LEU A 327 2.55 4.09 1.91
CA LEU A 327 2.92 3.01 0.99
C LEU A 327 1.82 1.96 0.79
N GLY A 328 0.95 1.75 1.79
CA GLY A 328 -0.17 0.81 1.69
C GLY A 328 -1.12 1.07 0.51
N ARG A 329 -1.37 2.35 0.19
CA ARG A 329 -2.24 2.72 -0.95
C ARG A 329 -1.62 2.37 -2.30
N LEU A 330 -0.29 2.32 -2.39
CA LEU A 330 0.43 2.02 -3.63
C LEU A 330 0.35 0.52 -3.98
N PHE A 331 0.31 -0.38 -2.98
CA PHE A 331 0.05 -1.81 -3.23
C PHE A 331 -1.34 -2.04 -3.84
N VAL A 332 -2.37 -1.29 -3.39
CA VAL A 332 -3.72 -1.35 -3.97
C VAL A 332 -3.71 -0.81 -5.41
N LYS A 333 -3.07 0.34 -5.66
CA LYS A 333 -2.91 0.89 -7.02
C LYS A 333 -2.16 -0.05 -7.97
N ALA A 334 -1.13 -0.74 -7.49
CA ALA A 334 -0.33 -1.68 -8.27
C ALA A 334 -1.06 -3.00 -8.58
N GLY A 335 -2.27 -3.22 -8.05
CA GLY A 335 -3.09 -4.40 -8.32
C GLY A 335 -2.73 -5.63 -7.48
N PHE A 336 -2.09 -5.47 -6.32
CA PHE A 336 -1.86 -6.60 -5.42
C PHE A 336 -3.20 -7.15 -4.89
N PRO A 337 -3.36 -8.49 -4.83
CA PRO A 337 -4.56 -9.07 -4.22
C PRO A 337 -4.76 -8.65 -2.76
N PRO A 338 -6.02 -8.60 -2.27
CA PRO A 338 -6.33 -8.31 -0.87
C PRO A 338 -5.56 -9.21 0.11
N GLY A 339 -5.08 -8.64 1.22
CA GLY A 339 -4.40 -9.37 2.29
C GLY A 339 -2.96 -9.82 2.00
N ILE A 340 -2.39 -9.50 0.83
CA ILE A 340 -0.99 -9.85 0.50
C ILE A 340 0.02 -8.97 1.25
N VAL A 341 -0.30 -7.69 1.44
CA VAL A 341 0.41 -6.78 2.35
C VAL A 341 -0.61 -6.21 3.34
N ASN A 342 -0.34 -6.39 4.62
CA ASN A 342 -1.17 -5.92 5.73
C ASN A 342 -0.31 -4.97 6.57
N LEU A 343 -0.80 -3.77 6.86
CA LEU A 343 -0.06 -2.78 7.65
C LEU A 343 -0.69 -2.64 9.03
N VAL A 344 0.13 -2.73 10.07
CA VAL A 344 -0.31 -2.57 11.47
C VAL A 344 0.57 -1.57 12.22
N THR A 345 -0.05 -0.78 13.07
CA THR A 345 0.58 0.26 13.88
C THR A 345 0.39 -0.02 15.38
N GLY A 346 1.33 0.44 16.20
CA GLY A 346 1.35 0.14 17.64
C GLY A 346 2.76 -0.16 18.12
N GLY A 347 2.93 -0.27 19.44
CA GLY A 347 4.24 -0.33 20.08
C GLY A 347 4.89 -1.71 20.12
N GLY A 348 5.76 -1.91 21.12
CA GLY A 348 6.39 -3.20 21.42
C GLY A 348 5.39 -4.34 21.69
N GLU A 349 4.22 -4.05 22.25
CA GLU A 349 3.18 -5.06 22.53
C GLU A 349 2.60 -5.67 21.24
N THR A 350 2.22 -4.83 20.27
CA THR A 350 1.83 -5.27 18.92
C THR A 350 2.94 -6.10 18.25
N GLY A 351 4.21 -5.77 18.53
CA GLY A 351 5.36 -6.58 18.10
C GLY A 351 5.46 -7.94 18.81
N HIS A 352 5.16 -8.01 20.11
CA HIS A 352 5.10 -9.26 20.86
C HIS A 352 3.98 -10.17 20.37
N LEU A 353 2.78 -9.63 20.14
CA LEU A 353 1.64 -10.36 19.59
C LEU A 353 2.00 -11.03 18.26
N LEU A 354 2.63 -10.30 17.33
CA LEU A 354 3.13 -10.85 16.05
C LEU A 354 4.21 -11.93 16.26
N ALA A 355 5.16 -11.71 17.16
CA ALA A 355 6.22 -12.68 17.46
C ALA A 355 5.69 -13.98 18.11
N SER A 356 4.65 -13.89 18.93
CA SER A 356 4.00 -15.01 19.62
C SER A 356 2.92 -15.71 18.78
N HIS A 357 2.35 -15.08 17.75
CA HIS A 357 1.19 -15.64 17.05
C HIS A 357 1.51 -16.97 16.32
N GLN A 358 0.61 -17.95 16.44
CA GLN A 358 0.84 -19.35 16.06
C GLN A 358 0.87 -19.61 14.54
N LYS A 359 0.18 -18.79 13.74
CA LYS A 359 0.10 -18.99 12.26
C LYS A 359 1.19 -18.25 11.47
N ILE A 360 1.95 -17.34 12.09
CA ILE A 360 3.08 -16.66 11.43
C ILE A 360 4.26 -17.63 11.33
N ARG A 361 4.91 -17.70 10.16
CA ARG A 361 5.95 -18.69 9.84
C ARG A 361 7.37 -18.12 9.85
N LYS A 362 7.51 -16.80 9.72
CA LYS A 362 8.76 -16.05 9.88
C LYS A 362 8.54 -14.69 10.55
N ILE A 363 9.47 -14.27 11.40
CA ILE A 363 9.68 -12.86 11.75
C ILE A 363 10.92 -12.35 11.03
N SER A 364 10.86 -11.17 10.42
CA SER A 364 12.03 -10.34 10.18
C SER A 364 11.97 -9.12 11.09
N PHE A 365 12.94 -8.95 11.98
CA PHE A 365 12.97 -7.88 12.98
C PHE A 365 14.21 -6.99 12.79
N THR A 366 14.03 -5.67 12.79
CA THR A 366 15.13 -4.71 12.91
C THR A 366 14.95 -3.83 14.15
N GLY A 367 15.97 -3.74 15.02
CA GLY A 367 15.90 -2.89 16.21
C GLY A 367 16.97 -3.15 17.28
N LEU A 368 16.62 -2.97 18.56
CA LEU A 368 17.56 -3.13 19.68
C LEU A 368 17.85 -4.60 20.00
N VAL A 369 19.10 -4.92 20.36
CA VAL A 369 19.54 -6.28 20.74
C VAL A 369 18.68 -6.88 21.85
N THR A 370 18.33 -6.08 22.86
CA THR A 370 17.49 -6.50 23.99
C THR A 370 16.04 -6.81 23.59
N VAL A 371 15.53 -6.20 22.51
CA VAL A 371 14.20 -6.48 21.96
C VAL A 371 14.26 -7.67 20.99
N GLY A 372 15.31 -7.77 20.18
CA GLY A 372 15.55 -8.93 19.30
C GLY A 372 15.61 -10.26 20.06
N ARG A 373 16.22 -10.28 21.26
CA ARG A 373 16.18 -11.44 22.18
C ARG A 373 14.74 -11.79 22.58
N LYS A 374 13.92 -10.81 22.99
CA LYS A 374 12.50 -11.04 23.33
C LYS A 374 11.67 -11.54 22.15
N VAL A 375 11.96 -11.06 20.93
CA VAL A 375 11.33 -11.54 19.69
C VAL A 375 11.72 -12.99 19.39
N GLN A 376 13.00 -13.33 19.52
CA GLN A 376 13.48 -14.70 19.38
C GLN A 376 12.86 -15.63 20.44
N GLU A 377 12.78 -15.21 21.70
CA GLU A 377 12.12 -15.97 22.76
C GLU A 377 10.64 -16.19 22.46
N ALA A 378 9.90 -15.17 22.03
CA ALA A 378 8.48 -15.28 21.69
C ALA A 378 8.25 -16.22 20.49
N ALA A 379 9.10 -16.13 19.46
CA ALA A 379 9.10 -17.05 18.31
C ALA A 379 9.39 -18.50 18.73
N THR A 380 10.39 -18.71 19.59
CA THR A 380 10.77 -20.03 20.09
C THR A 380 9.71 -20.64 21.00
N LYS A 381 9.15 -19.86 21.93
CA LYS A 381 8.11 -20.29 22.90
C LYS A 381 6.74 -20.54 22.26
N SER A 382 6.49 -20.06 21.04
CA SER A 382 5.20 -20.20 20.35
C SER A 382 5.15 -21.39 19.40
N ASN A 383 5.90 -21.33 18.29
CA ASN A 383 5.77 -22.30 17.19
C ASN A 383 7.10 -22.59 16.45
N LEU A 384 8.24 -22.20 17.02
CA LEU A 384 9.56 -22.30 16.40
C LEU A 384 9.64 -21.64 15.00
N LYS A 385 8.83 -20.59 14.76
CA LYS A 385 8.89 -19.79 13.51
C LYS A 385 10.31 -19.29 13.25
N ARG A 386 10.69 -19.20 11.96
CA ARG A 386 12.00 -18.64 11.58
C ARG A 386 12.11 -17.19 12.05
N VAL A 387 13.32 -16.75 12.37
CA VAL A 387 13.60 -15.37 12.77
C VAL A 387 14.84 -14.87 12.04
N THR A 388 14.75 -13.72 11.40
CA THR A 388 15.92 -12.90 11.02
C THR A 388 15.98 -11.72 11.97
N LEU A 389 17.15 -11.51 12.58
CA LEU A 389 17.38 -10.41 13.52
C LEU A 389 18.47 -9.49 12.95
N GLU A 390 18.11 -8.24 12.67
CA GLU A 390 19.08 -7.17 12.39
C GLU A 390 19.08 -6.17 13.55
N LEU A 391 20.21 -6.10 14.26
CA LEU A 391 20.28 -5.52 15.59
C LEU A 391 21.35 -4.42 15.68
N GLY A 392 21.32 -3.65 16.76
CA GLY A 392 22.28 -2.58 17.01
C GLY A 392 23.74 -3.02 16.88
N GLY A 393 24.53 -2.25 16.13
CA GLY A 393 25.98 -2.35 16.04
C GLY A 393 26.70 -1.35 16.92
N LYS A 394 28.01 -1.57 17.09
CA LYS A 394 28.97 -0.59 17.61
C LYS A 394 30.22 -0.64 16.74
N SER A 395 30.04 -0.42 15.45
CA SER A 395 31.03 -0.71 14.40
C SER A 395 32.34 0.05 14.62
N PRO A 396 33.50 -0.63 14.47
CA PRO A 396 34.79 0.05 14.43
C PRO A 396 35.10 0.52 13.00
N ALA A 397 35.65 1.72 12.86
CA ALA A 397 36.58 2.04 11.79
C ALA A 397 38.01 1.84 12.31
N ILE A 398 38.93 1.45 11.43
CA ILE A 398 40.36 1.27 11.73
C ILE A 398 41.15 2.02 10.66
N VAL A 399 42.03 2.91 11.08
CA VAL A 399 42.86 3.78 10.23
C VAL A 399 44.32 3.44 10.51
N PHE A 400 44.99 2.90 9.51
CA PHE A 400 46.43 2.61 9.52
C PHE A 400 47.23 3.87 9.17
N ASP A 401 48.57 3.82 9.26
CA ASP A 401 49.44 4.95 8.97
C ASP A 401 49.91 5.05 7.50
N ASP A 402 49.50 4.11 6.66
CA ASP A 402 49.55 4.17 5.20
C ASP A 402 48.21 4.64 4.57
N ALA A 403 47.20 4.96 5.39
CA ALA A 403 45.89 5.40 4.94
C ALA A 403 45.88 6.88 4.50
N ASP A 404 45.13 7.17 3.42
CA ASP A 404 44.75 8.54 3.06
C ASP A 404 43.91 9.15 4.19
N LEU A 405 44.47 10.13 4.90
CA LEU A 405 43.87 10.69 6.11
C LEU A 405 42.65 11.55 5.82
N ASP A 406 42.67 12.35 4.74
CA ASP A 406 41.53 13.19 4.37
C ASP A 406 40.33 12.34 3.92
N GLN A 407 40.59 11.31 3.12
CA GLN A 407 39.59 10.32 2.71
C GLN A 407 39.07 9.53 3.91
N ALA A 408 39.93 9.08 4.83
CA ALA A 408 39.53 8.36 6.03
C ALA A 408 38.69 9.23 6.98
N VAL A 409 39.12 10.46 7.27
CA VAL A 409 38.36 11.40 8.11
C VAL A 409 37.01 11.73 7.47
N SER A 410 36.97 12.01 6.17
CA SER A 410 35.73 12.30 5.43
C SER A 410 34.76 11.12 5.52
N ALA A 411 35.21 9.93 5.15
CA ALA A 411 34.40 8.70 5.18
C ALA A 411 33.81 8.39 6.56
N ILE A 412 34.63 8.53 7.60
CA ILE A 412 34.24 8.27 9.00
C ILE A 412 33.28 9.35 9.51
N SER A 413 33.50 10.62 9.15
CA SER A 413 32.59 11.72 9.50
C SER A 413 31.22 11.52 8.87
N GLN A 414 31.17 11.26 7.56
CA GLN A 414 29.93 11.00 6.82
C GLN A 414 29.17 9.80 7.40
N GLY A 415 29.86 8.67 7.61
CA GLY A 415 29.29 7.44 8.16
C GLY A 415 28.85 7.52 9.64
N PHE A 416 29.22 8.58 10.36
CA PHE A 416 28.73 8.88 11.71
C PHE A 416 27.64 9.97 11.71
N LEU A 417 27.74 11.00 10.87
CA LEU A 417 26.80 12.12 10.84
C LEU A 417 25.51 11.82 10.05
N LEU A 418 25.53 10.83 9.14
CA LEU A 418 24.34 10.40 8.39
C LEU A 418 23.15 10.12 9.32
N ASN A 419 22.00 10.66 8.97
CA ASN A 419 20.73 10.46 9.70
C ASN A 419 20.85 10.84 11.19
N SER A 420 21.70 11.82 11.53
CA SER A 420 22.04 12.24 12.89
C SER A 420 22.65 11.11 13.74
N GLY A 421 23.42 10.20 13.11
CA GLY A 421 24.00 9.02 13.75
C GLY A 421 23.02 7.88 14.01
N GLN A 422 21.77 7.99 13.55
CA GLN A 422 20.69 7.03 13.81
C GLN A 422 20.73 5.87 12.80
N VAL A 423 21.90 5.24 12.68
CA VAL A 423 22.24 4.19 11.72
C VAL A 423 22.87 3.00 12.46
N CYS A 424 22.28 1.81 12.35
CA CYS A 424 22.73 0.61 13.07
C CYS A 424 24.17 0.18 12.75
N ALA A 425 24.65 0.51 11.55
CA ALA A 425 26.00 0.22 11.08
C ALA A 425 27.05 1.29 11.44
N ALA A 426 26.67 2.47 11.95
CA ALA A 426 27.54 3.66 12.07
C ALA A 426 28.91 3.38 12.72
N ALA A 427 29.95 4.02 12.18
CA ALA A 427 31.36 3.92 12.57
C ALA A 427 31.66 4.58 13.93
N SER A 428 30.92 4.17 14.96
CA SER A 428 30.82 4.84 16.26
C SER A 428 31.89 4.42 17.27
N ARG A 429 32.98 3.84 16.78
CA ARG A 429 34.32 3.74 17.39
C ARG A 429 35.33 3.90 16.28
N VAL A 430 36.39 4.68 16.50
CA VAL A 430 37.47 4.87 15.54
C VAL A 430 38.79 4.50 16.22
N TYR A 431 39.57 3.63 15.59
CA TYR A 431 40.90 3.24 16.04
C TYR A 431 41.91 3.74 15.01
N VAL A 432 42.80 4.63 15.42
CA VAL A 432 43.77 5.29 14.53
C VAL A 432 45.18 4.90 14.95
N HIS A 433 46.08 4.64 13.99
CA HIS A 433 47.45 4.32 14.31
C HIS A 433 48.18 5.49 14.97
N LYS A 434 49.07 5.16 15.91
CA LYS A 434 49.67 6.12 16.86
C LYS A 434 50.52 7.23 16.21
N SER A 435 51.00 7.03 14.99
CA SER A 435 51.78 8.02 14.23
C SER A 435 50.90 9.11 13.62
N VAL A 436 49.68 8.78 13.20
CA VAL A 436 48.77 9.69 12.47
C VAL A 436 47.58 10.19 13.30
N VAL A 437 47.38 9.67 14.53
CA VAL A 437 46.22 10.01 15.38
C VAL A 437 46.09 11.50 15.70
N SER A 438 47.20 12.23 15.90
CA SER A 438 47.17 13.66 16.21
C SER A 438 46.63 14.50 15.03
N GLU A 439 47.04 14.15 13.82
CA GLU A 439 46.63 14.79 12.57
C GLU A 439 45.18 14.44 12.23
N PHE A 440 44.84 13.14 12.27
CA PHE A 440 43.47 12.66 12.10
C PHE A 440 42.48 13.35 13.04
N VAL A 441 42.84 13.54 14.32
CA VAL A 441 41.97 14.23 15.30
C VAL A 441 41.88 15.74 15.04
N ALA A 442 42.91 16.37 14.47
CA ALA A 442 42.85 17.78 14.06
C ALA A 442 41.91 17.96 12.86
N THR A 443 42.09 17.18 11.79
CA THR A 443 41.24 17.21 10.59
C THR A 443 39.79 16.80 10.91
N LEU A 444 39.58 15.82 11.80
CA LEU A 444 38.23 15.43 12.26
C LEU A 444 37.51 16.58 12.98
N LYS A 445 38.22 17.34 13.83
CA LYS A 445 37.63 18.54 14.48
C LYS A 445 37.30 19.61 13.46
N ALA A 446 38.23 19.96 12.57
CA ALA A 446 38.02 20.94 11.53
C ALA A 446 36.82 20.58 10.63
N ASN A 447 36.65 19.30 10.30
CA ASN A 447 35.51 18.81 9.54
C ASN A 447 34.19 18.87 10.34
N PHE A 448 34.19 18.59 11.64
CA PHE A 448 32.97 18.72 12.47
C PHE A 448 32.59 20.19 12.74
N GLU A 449 33.56 21.08 12.86
CA GLU A 449 33.36 22.53 12.99
C GLU A 449 32.91 23.15 11.65
N GLY A 450 33.46 22.67 10.53
CA GLY A 450 33.07 23.05 9.16
C GLY A 450 31.75 22.44 8.67
N ALA A 451 31.31 21.30 9.22
CA ALA A 451 30.07 20.59 8.83
C ALA A 451 28.76 21.37 9.09
N MET A 452 28.85 22.59 9.64
CA MET A 452 27.82 23.62 9.50
C MET A 452 27.52 23.98 8.02
N ALA A 453 28.36 23.55 7.06
CA ALA A 453 28.12 23.66 5.63
C ALA A 453 28.33 22.34 4.84
N SER A 454 27.37 22.01 3.97
CA SER A 454 27.43 21.10 2.80
C SER A 454 27.71 19.57 2.90
N GLN A 455 26.60 18.78 2.87
CA GLN A 455 26.29 17.61 1.99
C GLN A 455 26.99 16.20 2.09
N ILE A 456 26.23 15.19 2.61
CA ILE A 456 26.15 13.69 2.31
C ILE A 456 27.40 12.77 2.43
N GLU A 457 27.41 11.42 2.48
CA GLU A 457 26.53 10.26 2.92
C GLU A 457 27.41 8.96 3.03
N SER A 458 27.03 7.68 3.29
CA SER A 458 25.78 6.89 3.48
C SER A 458 26.03 5.71 4.50
N GLY A 459 25.52 4.45 4.35
CA GLY A 459 25.84 3.33 5.28
C GLY A 459 26.02 1.85 4.80
N THR A 460 27.26 1.29 4.80
CA THR A 460 27.73 -0.15 4.92
C THR A 460 29.25 -0.30 4.55
N VAL A 461 30.00 -1.29 5.08
CA VAL A 461 31.50 -1.37 5.13
C VAL A 461 32.24 -1.26 3.80
N ALA A 462 33.19 -0.31 3.74
CA ALA A 462 34.11 -0.09 2.62
C ALA A 462 35.56 0.13 3.09
N VAL A 463 36.50 -0.18 2.20
CA VAL A 463 37.89 0.33 2.26
C VAL A 463 37.89 1.65 1.50
N ASN A 464 38.53 2.69 2.04
CA ASN A 464 38.78 3.97 1.35
C ASN A 464 37.54 4.75 0.87
N SER A 465 36.36 4.46 1.41
CA SER A 465 35.19 5.33 1.22
C SER A 465 34.29 5.33 2.45
N ALA A 466 33.34 6.26 2.44
CA ALA A 466 32.10 6.05 3.15
C ALA A 466 31.36 4.84 2.54
N PHE A 467 30.09 4.78 2.84
CA PHE A 467 29.53 3.57 3.40
C PHE A 467 28.22 3.41 2.59
N LEU A 468 27.87 2.28 1.97
CA LEU A 468 26.73 2.23 1.01
C LEU A 468 25.90 0.91 1.03
N PRO A 469 24.55 0.96 1.21
CA PRO A 469 23.68 -0.21 1.11
C PRO A 469 23.16 -0.43 -0.32
N SER A 470 23.53 -1.54 -0.96
CA SER A 470 23.11 -1.91 -2.33
C SER A 470 22.20 -3.14 -2.37
N PRO A 471 21.18 -3.20 -3.25
CA PRO A 471 20.34 -4.38 -3.44
C PRO A 471 21.06 -5.67 -3.83
N SER A 472 22.23 -5.58 -4.46
CA SER A 472 23.02 -6.77 -4.87
C SER A 472 23.82 -7.40 -3.72
N THR A 473 24.17 -6.61 -2.70
CA THR A 473 25.05 -7.02 -1.60
C THR A 473 24.27 -7.44 -0.38
N ALA A 474 24.61 -8.58 0.23
CA ALA A 474 23.99 -8.99 1.50
C ALA A 474 24.32 -8.02 2.63
N PHE A 475 23.29 -7.57 3.35
CA PHE A 475 23.38 -6.81 4.58
C PHE A 475 23.06 -7.76 5.75
N GLY A 476 23.84 -7.71 6.82
CA GLY A 476 23.39 -8.30 8.08
C GLY A 476 24.44 -8.52 9.16
N GLY A 477 23.99 -8.55 10.40
CA GLY A 477 24.84 -8.60 11.58
C GLY A 477 25.60 -9.92 11.80
N PHE A 478 26.69 -9.80 12.58
CA PHE A 478 27.45 -10.91 13.17
C PHE A 478 27.35 -10.88 14.71
N LYS A 479 27.64 -12.02 15.35
CA LYS A 479 27.69 -12.23 16.81
C LYS A 479 26.39 -11.88 17.54
N GLN A 480 26.23 -10.64 18.01
CA GLN A 480 25.02 -10.15 18.69
C GLN A 480 24.30 -9.02 17.94
N SER A 481 24.89 -8.51 16.84
CA SER A 481 24.23 -7.55 15.95
C SER A 481 23.34 -8.24 14.90
N GLY A 482 23.37 -9.57 14.82
CA GLY A 482 22.43 -10.36 14.03
C GLY A 482 22.60 -11.86 14.26
N ASN A 483 21.65 -12.68 13.79
CA ASN A 483 21.57 -14.12 14.09
C ASN A 483 22.03 -15.05 12.95
N GLY A 484 22.73 -14.52 11.94
CA GLY A 484 23.23 -15.27 10.79
C GLY A 484 22.35 -15.20 9.54
N GLY A 485 21.08 -14.79 9.68
CA GLY A 485 20.23 -14.37 8.55
C GLY A 485 20.75 -13.11 7.86
N ARG A 486 20.10 -12.71 6.75
CA ARG A 486 20.50 -11.55 5.93
C ARG A 486 19.29 -10.83 5.35
N GLU A 487 19.40 -9.51 5.28
CA GLU A 487 18.64 -8.67 4.36
C GLU A 487 19.48 -8.42 3.09
N SER A 488 18.85 -7.96 2.00
CA SER A 488 19.53 -7.64 0.73
C SER A 488 20.24 -8.81 0.00
N GLY A 489 20.52 -8.61 -1.30
CA GLY A 489 21.18 -9.56 -2.18
C GLY A 489 20.44 -10.87 -2.41
N LYS A 490 21.05 -11.79 -3.17
CA LYS A 490 20.50 -13.15 -3.36
C LYS A 490 20.45 -13.99 -2.08
N TYR A 491 21.10 -13.54 -1.01
CA TYR A 491 21.21 -14.25 0.27
C TYR A 491 19.92 -14.11 1.08
N ALA A 492 19.28 -12.93 1.08
CA ALA A 492 18.00 -12.71 1.76
C ALA A 492 16.88 -13.62 1.24
N LEU A 493 16.89 -13.97 -0.06
CA LEU A 493 15.89 -14.89 -0.63
C LEU A 493 15.83 -16.23 0.13
N ARG A 494 16.99 -16.77 0.55
CA ARG A 494 17.09 -18.03 1.32
C ARG A 494 16.44 -17.92 2.70
N ASP A 495 16.54 -16.76 3.33
CA ASP A 495 15.91 -16.46 4.62
C ASP A 495 14.37 -16.51 4.55
N TYR A 496 13.78 -16.32 3.35
CA TYR A 496 12.34 -16.29 3.09
C TYR A 496 11.79 -17.58 2.43
N LEU A 497 12.63 -18.60 2.18
CA LEU A 497 12.28 -19.84 1.47
C LEU A 497 12.50 -21.11 2.32
N GLN A 498 11.57 -22.05 2.24
CA GLN A 498 11.69 -23.40 2.82
C GLN A 498 12.16 -24.40 1.77
N THR A 499 13.41 -24.83 1.92
CA THR A 499 14.00 -25.95 1.17
C THR A 499 13.31 -27.27 1.52
N LYS A 500 12.98 -28.07 0.51
CA LYS A 500 12.35 -29.39 0.60
C LYS A 500 12.95 -30.32 -0.46
N THR A 501 13.50 -31.45 -0.04
CA THR A 501 13.92 -32.52 -0.95
C THR A 501 12.77 -33.47 -1.23
N ILE A 502 12.58 -33.88 -2.49
CA ILE A 502 11.60 -34.86 -2.92
C ILE A 502 12.34 -36.03 -3.58
N HIS A 503 12.03 -37.25 -3.14
CA HIS A 503 12.48 -38.49 -3.76
C HIS A 503 11.30 -39.11 -4.52
N ILE A 504 11.55 -39.61 -5.73
CA ILE A 504 10.58 -40.36 -6.53
C ILE A 504 11.23 -41.71 -6.86
N LYS A 505 10.46 -42.79 -6.76
CA LYS A 505 10.88 -44.18 -6.99
C LYS A 505 10.19 -44.73 -8.23
#